data_AF-A0A814B0M3-F1
#
_entry.id   AF-A0A814B0M3-F1
#
_cell.length_a   1.000
_cell.length_b   1.000
_cell.length_c   1.000
_cell.angle_alpha   90.00
_cell.angle_beta   90.00
_cell.angle_gamma   90.00
#
_symmetry.space_group_name_H-M   'P 1'
#
loop_
_entity.id
_entity.type
_entity.pdbx_description
1 polymer ?
#
loop_
_entity_poly.entity_id
_entity_poly.type
_entity_poly.pdbx_seq_one_letter_code
_entity_poly.pdbx_strand_id
1 'polypeptide(L)'
;MKPVNLRGILVHVANQSTGDGWCMPLLGFNSSVILIAQSSSLIIAVPTFSLNVWTHIAQTFSIQNGLQLYINGTLYQTVVGAPMTPPYQSMHVSIGSQQMGGSSCMWGAIEPHSYAGVVDELRIYNRQITTAEIAVISS
;
A
#
# COMPACT_ATOMS: atom_id res chain seq x y z
N MET A 1 -0.55 4.50 10.78
CA MET A 1 -1.98 4.71 10.42
C MET A 1 -2.88 4.25 11.56
N LYS A 2 -4.10 4.81 11.66
CA LYS A 2 -5.14 4.39 12.60
C LYS A 2 -6.50 4.38 11.88
N PRO A 3 -6.96 3.22 11.38
CA PRO A 3 -8.22 3.11 10.65
C PRO A 3 -9.42 3.26 11.58
N VAL A 4 -10.47 3.93 11.09
CA VAL A 4 -11.81 3.92 11.71
C VAL A 4 -12.77 2.98 10.97
N ASN A 5 -12.39 2.54 9.76
CA ASN A 5 -12.99 1.45 9.00
C ASN A 5 -11.87 0.67 8.28
N LEU A 6 -12.10 -0.61 7.98
CA LEU A 6 -11.17 -1.49 7.29
C LEU A 6 -11.62 -1.69 5.84
N ARG A 7 -11.76 -0.58 5.11
CA ARG A 7 -12.16 -0.53 3.69
C ARG A 7 -11.36 0.53 2.95
N GLY A 8 -11.22 0.33 1.65
CA GLY A 8 -10.70 1.34 0.73
C GLY A 8 -9.18 1.38 0.60
N ILE A 9 -8.75 2.25 -0.32
CA ILE A 9 -7.37 2.44 -0.74
C ILE A 9 -6.69 3.47 0.16
N LEU A 10 -5.56 3.09 0.73
CA LEU A 10 -4.70 3.96 1.51
C LEU A 10 -3.56 4.54 0.67
N VAL A 11 -2.90 3.73 -0.15
CA VAL A 11 -1.84 4.18 -1.06
C VAL A 11 -2.18 3.76 -2.47
N HIS A 12 -2.24 4.73 -3.37
CA HIS A 12 -2.54 4.56 -4.77
C HIS A 12 -1.46 5.22 -5.63
N VAL A 13 -1.11 4.59 -6.75
CA VAL A 13 -0.24 5.21 -7.76
C VAL A 13 -0.92 5.20 -9.12
N ALA A 14 -0.78 6.29 -9.87
CA ALA A 14 -1.31 6.40 -11.24
C ALA A 14 -0.46 7.31 -12.11
N ASN A 15 -0.55 7.15 -13.43
CA ASN A 15 0.15 8.03 -14.38
C ASN A 15 -0.62 9.30 -14.74
N GLN A 16 -1.88 9.42 -14.28
CA GLN A 16 -2.68 10.63 -14.41
C GLN A 16 -3.04 11.18 -13.02
N SER A 17 -3.11 12.50 -12.90
CA SER A 17 -3.44 13.19 -11.63
C SER A 17 -4.88 12.95 -11.16
N THR A 18 -5.74 12.52 -12.08
CA THR A 18 -7.12 12.07 -11.84
C THR A 18 -7.19 10.68 -11.19
N GLY A 19 -6.05 9.97 -11.12
CA GLY A 19 -5.93 8.64 -10.53
C GLY A 19 -6.45 7.50 -11.41
N ASP A 20 -6.52 7.73 -12.72
CA ASP A 20 -6.88 6.76 -13.75
C ASP A 20 -5.72 6.56 -14.76
N GLY A 21 -6.00 5.91 -15.89
CA GLY A 21 -4.99 5.48 -16.86
C GLY A 21 -4.32 4.18 -16.43
N TRP A 22 -2.99 4.17 -16.40
CA TRP A 22 -2.27 3.13 -15.67
C TRP A 22 -2.29 3.47 -14.19
N CYS A 23 -2.75 2.53 -13.38
CA CYS A 23 -2.97 2.75 -11.96
C CYS A 23 -2.78 1.45 -11.18
N MET A 24 -2.44 1.58 -9.90
CA MET A 24 -2.31 0.45 -8.98
C MET A 24 -2.57 0.91 -7.54
N PRO A 25 -3.59 0.36 -6.85
CA PRO A 25 -3.64 0.48 -5.40
C PRO A 25 -2.54 -0.41 -4.82
N LEU A 26 -1.67 0.16 -3.98
CA LEU A 26 -0.53 -0.56 -3.39
C LEU A 26 -0.85 -1.06 -1.99
N LEU A 27 -1.60 -0.28 -1.21
CA LEU A 27 -1.95 -0.61 0.17
C LEU A 27 -3.38 -0.19 0.44
N GLY A 28 -4.17 -1.05 1.06
CA GLY A 28 -5.56 -0.75 1.41
C GLY A 28 -6.27 -1.97 1.97
N PHE A 29 -7.59 -1.91 2.05
CA PHE A 29 -8.41 -3.02 2.52
C PHE A 29 -9.36 -3.50 1.44
N ASN A 30 -9.67 -4.79 1.48
CA ASN A 30 -10.68 -5.40 0.62
C ASN A 30 -12.05 -5.48 1.30
N SER A 31 -13.06 -5.96 0.56
CA SER A 31 -14.42 -6.12 1.07
C SER A 31 -14.56 -7.15 2.21
N SER A 32 -13.58 -8.04 2.35
CA SER A 32 -13.49 -9.03 3.45
C SER A 32 -12.73 -8.49 4.66
N VAL A 33 -12.48 -7.18 4.76
CA VAL A 33 -11.83 -6.54 5.93
C VAL A 33 -10.37 -6.99 6.11
N ILE A 34 -9.72 -7.40 5.02
CA ILE A 34 -8.32 -7.83 4.99
C ILE A 34 -7.45 -6.67 4.55
N LEU A 35 -6.36 -6.37 5.29
CA LEU A 35 -5.33 -5.45 4.80
C LEU A 35 -4.56 -6.14 3.68
N ILE A 36 -4.48 -5.48 2.54
CA ILE A 36 -3.76 -5.93 1.36
C ILE A 36 -2.61 -4.98 1.10
N ALA A 37 -1.40 -5.53 1.04
CA ALA A 37 -0.24 -4.91 0.43
C ALA A 37 0.04 -5.63 -0.89
N GLN A 38 0.13 -4.88 -1.99
CA GLN A 38 0.27 -5.47 -3.32
C GLN A 38 1.22 -4.69 -4.23
N SER A 39 1.77 -5.39 -5.21
CA SER A 39 2.55 -4.85 -6.32
C SER A 39 2.40 -5.81 -7.51
N SER A 40 1.62 -5.42 -8.53
CA SER A 40 1.25 -6.31 -9.65
C SER A 40 0.56 -7.58 -9.14
N SER A 41 1.09 -8.77 -9.45
CA SER A 41 0.58 -10.07 -9.00
C SER A 41 1.03 -10.45 -7.58
N LEU A 42 1.96 -9.72 -6.98
CA LEU A 42 2.43 -9.99 -5.63
C LEU A 42 1.44 -9.41 -4.63
N ILE A 43 0.91 -10.26 -3.75
CA ILE A 43 -0.11 -9.90 -2.76
C ILE A 43 0.31 -10.46 -1.40
N ILE A 44 0.30 -9.60 -0.38
CA ILE A 44 0.37 -9.97 1.03
C ILE A 44 -0.98 -9.60 1.66
N ALA A 45 -1.59 -10.57 2.35
CA ALA A 45 -2.85 -10.40 3.04
C ALA A 45 -2.65 -10.51 4.56
N VAL A 46 -3.19 -9.54 5.30
CA VAL A 46 -3.24 -9.56 6.77
C VAL A 46 -4.71 -9.71 7.17
N PRO A 47 -5.14 -10.91 7.60
CA PRO A 47 -6.55 -11.24 7.78
C PRO A 47 -7.18 -10.55 9.00
N THR A 48 -6.36 -10.11 9.95
CA THR A 48 -6.83 -9.42 11.14
C THR A 48 -6.14 -8.07 11.28
N PHE A 49 -6.93 -7.03 11.50
CA PHE A 49 -6.42 -5.69 11.73
C PHE A 49 -7.30 -4.97 12.75
N SER A 50 -6.68 -4.24 13.67
CA SER A 50 -7.41 -3.54 14.74
C SER A 50 -7.88 -2.17 14.29
N LEU A 51 -9.15 -1.86 14.55
CA LEU A 51 -9.71 -0.52 14.41
C LEU A 51 -9.26 0.39 15.56
N ASN A 52 -9.13 1.69 15.28
CA ASN A 52 -8.82 2.73 16.26
C ASN A 52 -7.52 2.54 17.05
N VAL A 53 -6.62 1.67 16.57
CA VAL A 53 -5.29 1.45 17.13
C VAL A 53 -4.24 1.99 16.14
N TRP A 54 -3.25 2.70 16.68
CA TRP A 54 -2.10 3.11 15.89
C TRP A 54 -1.26 1.89 15.52
N THR A 55 -1.07 1.71 14.22
CA THR A 55 -0.22 0.67 13.65
C THR A 55 0.76 1.30 12.68
N HIS A 56 2.04 1.04 12.87
CA HIS A 56 3.06 1.37 11.88
C HIS A 56 3.04 0.31 10.77
N ILE A 57 2.92 0.75 9.52
CA ILE A 57 2.94 -0.12 8.34
C ILE A 57 4.04 0.37 7.41
N ALA A 58 4.91 -0.54 7.00
CA ALA A 58 5.87 -0.28 5.92
C ALA A 58 5.77 -1.38 4.87
N GLN A 59 5.59 -0.96 3.63
CA GLN A 59 5.67 -1.82 2.44
C GLN A 59 6.97 -1.47 1.72
N THR A 60 7.77 -2.49 1.40
CA THR A 60 8.97 -2.32 0.56
C THR A 60 8.92 -3.29 -0.59
N PHE A 61 9.60 -2.96 -1.70
CA PHE A 61 9.77 -3.90 -2.78
C PHE A 61 11.11 -3.69 -3.49
N SER A 62 11.68 -4.77 -4.02
CA SER A 62 12.81 -4.73 -4.95
C SER A 62 12.78 -5.95 -5.87
N ILE A 63 13.51 -5.88 -6.98
CA ILE A 63 13.64 -7.02 -7.91
C ILE A 63 14.24 -8.24 -7.19
N GLN A 64 15.16 -8.01 -6.26
CA GLN A 64 15.89 -9.08 -5.58
C GLN A 64 15.10 -9.70 -4.42
N ASN A 65 14.40 -8.88 -3.62
CA ASN A 65 13.74 -9.33 -2.40
C ASN A 65 12.21 -9.46 -2.53
N GLY A 66 11.65 -9.10 -3.69
CA GLY A 66 10.20 -9.12 -3.92
C GLY A 66 9.47 -8.08 -3.06
N LEU A 67 8.21 -8.35 -2.75
CA LEU A 67 7.35 -7.51 -1.92
C LEU A 67 7.50 -7.91 -0.44
N GLN A 68 7.72 -6.95 0.45
CA GLN A 68 7.79 -7.16 1.90
C GLN A 68 6.85 -6.22 2.63
N LEU A 69 6.17 -6.76 3.64
CA LEU A 69 5.30 -6.00 4.53
C LEU A 69 5.83 -6.10 5.96
N TYR A 70 5.84 -4.96 6.65
CA TYR A 70 6.24 -4.83 8.04
C TYR A 70 5.11 -4.20 8.84
N ILE A 71 4.87 -4.74 10.03
CA ILE A 71 3.85 -4.26 10.98
C ILE A 71 4.56 -3.97 12.30
N ASN A 72 4.42 -2.75 12.81
CA ASN A 72 5.06 -2.31 14.07
C ASN A 72 6.56 -2.65 14.11
N GLY A 73 7.28 -2.30 13.03
CA GLY A 73 8.73 -2.48 12.92
C GLY A 73 9.19 -3.90 12.56
N THR A 74 8.30 -4.89 12.67
CA THR A 74 8.64 -6.29 12.48
C THR A 74 8.25 -6.76 11.08
N LEU A 75 9.12 -7.53 10.42
CA LEU A 75 8.80 -8.17 9.13
C LEU A 75 7.62 -9.13 9.33
N TYR A 76 6.51 -8.87 8.66
CA TYR A 76 5.33 -9.74 8.68
C TYR A 76 5.46 -10.85 7.64
N GLN A 77 5.75 -10.49 6.37
CA GLN A 77 5.84 -11.46 5.29
C GLN A 77 6.70 -10.94 4.13
N THR A 78 7.33 -11.86 3.41
CA THR A 78 7.95 -11.63 2.10
C THR A 78 7.27 -12.49 1.04
N VAL A 79 7.02 -11.90 -0.13
CA VAL A 79 6.58 -12.61 -1.33
C VAL A 79 7.59 -12.33 -2.43
N VAL A 80 8.33 -13.37 -2.82
CA VAL A 80 9.38 -13.28 -3.84
C VAL A 80 8.75 -13.25 -5.23
N GLY A 81 9.29 -12.40 -6.09
CA GLY A 81 8.88 -12.25 -7.48
C GLY A 81 9.30 -10.90 -8.03
N ALA A 82 9.21 -10.71 -9.34
CA ALA A 82 9.47 -9.42 -9.95
C ALA A 82 8.32 -8.46 -9.57
N PRO A 83 8.59 -7.38 -8.81
CA PRO A 83 7.59 -6.37 -8.56
C PRO A 83 7.24 -5.65 -9.86
N MET A 84 6.15 -4.90 -9.82
CA MET A 84 5.67 -4.14 -10.96
C MET A 84 6.73 -3.14 -11.42
N THR A 85 6.94 -3.04 -12.74
CA THR A 85 7.68 -1.92 -13.34
C THR A 85 6.65 -0.88 -13.78
N PRO A 86 6.57 0.29 -13.12
CA PRO A 86 5.73 1.38 -13.60
C PRO A 86 6.18 1.81 -15.01
N PRO A 87 5.29 2.39 -15.82
CA PRO A 87 5.71 3.02 -17.07
C PRO A 87 6.80 4.09 -16.80
N TYR A 88 7.74 4.25 -17.74
CA TYR A 88 8.86 5.21 -17.65
C TYR A 88 8.38 6.67 -17.82
N GLN A 89 7.54 7.13 -16.91
CA GLN A 89 6.95 8.46 -16.90
C GLN A 89 6.70 8.91 -15.46
N SER A 90 6.32 10.18 -15.29
CA SER A 90 5.97 10.71 -13.97
C SER A 90 4.73 10.01 -13.42
N MET A 91 4.78 9.68 -12.13
CA MET A 91 3.71 9.00 -11.42
C MET A 91 3.16 9.91 -10.31
N HIS A 92 1.86 9.86 -10.12
CA HIS A 92 1.15 10.51 -9.03
C HIS A 92 0.90 9.50 -7.91
N VAL A 93 1.18 9.89 -6.67
CA VAL A 93 0.83 9.12 -5.48
C VAL A 93 -0.34 9.81 -4.79
N SER A 94 -1.41 9.08 -4.54
CA SER A 94 -2.56 9.55 -3.77
C SER A 94 -2.64 8.78 -2.46
N ILE A 95 -2.93 9.50 -1.37
CA ILE A 95 -3.01 8.93 -0.02
C ILE A 95 -4.44 9.06 0.49
N GLY A 96 -5.03 7.94 0.87
CA GLY A 96 -6.36 7.84 1.45
C GLY A 96 -7.51 8.29 0.55
N SER A 97 -7.27 8.46 -0.76
CA SER A 97 -8.26 8.96 -1.70
C SER A 97 -8.46 7.99 -2.85
N GLN A 98 -9.73 7.76 -3.18
CA GLN A 98 -10.15 7.15 -4.44
C GLN A 98 -10.20 8.23 -5.53
N GLN A 99 -9.05 8.79 -5.91
CA GLN A 99 -8.98 9.58 -7.14
C GLN A 99 -9.07 8.57 -8.28
N MET A 100 -10.17 8.55 -9.03
CA MET A 100 -10.37 7.59 -10.11
C MET A 100 -10.98 8.22 -11.37
N GLY A 101 -11.08 9.54 -11.49
CA GLY A 101 -11.52 10.21 -12.74
C GLY A 101 -12.87 9.74 -13.35
N GLY A 102 -13.69 8.95 -12.63
CA GLY A 102 -14.87 8.26 -13.18
C GLY A 102 -14.63 6.84 -13.70
N SER A 103 -13.38 6.37 -13.85
CA SER A 103 -13.01 5.00 -14.24
C SER A 103 -12.35 4.26 -13.07
N SER A 104 -12.91 3.13 -12.65
CA SER A 104 -12.35 2.39 -11.52
C SER A 104 -11.00 1.75 -11.83
N CYS A 105 -9.98 2.07 -11.03
CA CYS A 105 -8.73 1.34 -10.99
C CYS A 105 -8.93 -0.06 -10.38
N MET A 106 -9.51 -0.98 -11.16
CA MET A 106 -9.86 -2.32 -10.71
C MET A 106 -8.66 -3.26 -10.87
N TRP A 107 -7.63 -3.06 -10.07
CA TRP A 107 -6.45 -3.92 -10.07
C TRP A 107 -6.17 -4.52 -8.69
N GLY A 108 -5.97 -5.84 -8.68
CA GLY A 108 -5.63 -6.61 -7.49
C GLY A 108 -6.82 -6.82 -6.54
N ALA A 109 -6.54 -6.87 -5.24
CA ALA A 109 -7.50 -7.31 -4.24
C ALA A 109 -8.05 -6.16 -3.36
N ILE A 110 -7.62 -4.91 -3.56
CA ILE A 110 -8.06 -3.76 -2.75
C ILE A 110 -9.39 -3.22 -3.27
N GLU A 111 -10.29 -2.88 -2.35
CA GLU A 111 -11.60 -2.32 -2.69
C GLU A 111 -11.47 -0.85 -3.16
N PRO A 112 -12.13 -0.44 -4.26
CA PRO A 112 -12.04 0.93 -4.79
C PRO A 112 -12.93 1.88 -3.98
N HIS A 113 -12.59 2.10 -2.71
CA HIS A 113 -13.18 3.10 -1.82
C HIS A 113 -12.06 4.00 -1.26
N SER A 114 -12.39 5.15 -0.69
CA SER A 114 -11.40 5.94 0.05
C SER A 114 -11.14 5.31 1.42
N TYR A 115 -9.88 5.29 1.85
CA TYR A 115 -9.52 4.90 3.21
C TYR A 115 -10.15 5.85 4.23
N ALA A 116 -10.68 5.30 5.32
CA ALA A 116 -11.20 6.07 6.44
C ALA A 116 -10.34 5.85 7.70
N GLY A 117 -9.68 6.92 8.13
CA GLY A 117 -8.84 6.93 9.33
C GLY A 117 -7.86 8.09 9.33
N VAL A 118 -6.86 8.01 10.20
CA VAL A 118 -5.78 9.01 10.25
C VAL A 118 -4.45 8.37 9.88
N VAL A 119 -3.63 9.15 9.18
CA VAL A 119 -2.26 8.82 8.78
C VAL A 119 -1.36 9.89 9.39
N ASP A 120 -0.20 9.47 9.86
CA ASP A 120 0.81 10.36 10.42
C ASP A 120 2.19 9.88 10.00
N GLU A 121 3.16 10.80 9.95
CA GLU A 121 4.57 10.55 9.64
C GLU A 121 4.80 9.75 8.34
N LEU A 122 4.04 10.10 7.29
CA LEU A 122 4.14 9.46 5.97
C LEU A 122 5.50 9.74 5.32
N ARG A 123 6.17 8.66 4.87
CA ARG A 123 7.43 8.73 4.14
C ARG A 123 7.38 7.83 2.90
N ILE A 124 8.00 8.28 1.82
CA ILE A 124 8.16 7.53 0.56
C ILE A 124 9.64 7.56 0.18
N TYR A 125 10.18 6.40 -0.18
CA TYR A 125 11.59 6.23 -0.52
C TYR A 125 11.74 5.70 -1.95
N ASN A 126 12.82 6.11 -2.62
CA ASN A 126 13.19 5.65 -3.96
C ASN A 126 14.09 4.40 -3.94
N ARG A 127 14.23 3.75 -2.78
CA ARG A 127 15.00 2.52 -2.59
C ARG A 127 14.28 1.61 -1.60
N GLN A 128 14.65 0.34 -1.61
CA GLN A 128 14.24 -0.57 -0.54
C GLN A 128 14.85 -0.12 0.78
N ILE A 129 13.99 0.03 1.79
CA ILE A 129 14.38 0.28 3.18
C ILE A 129 14.60 -1.07 3.85
N THR A 130 15.70 -1.19 4.58
CA THR A 130 16.09 -2.44 5.23
C THR A 130 15.28 -2.69 6.50
N THR A 131 15.24 -3.95 6.96
CA THR A 131 14.61 -4.30 8.24
C THR A 131 15.17 -3.50 9.42
N ALA A 132 16.49 -3.26 9.46
CA ALA A 132 17.11 -2.48 10.52
C ALA A 132 16.67 -1.01 10.52
N GLU A 133 16.56 -0.40 9.33
CA GLU A 133 16.06 0.97 9.19
C GLU A 133 14.58 1.08 9.56
N ILE A 134 13.76 0.09 9.18
CA ILE A 134 12.33 0.05 9.54
C ILE A 134 12.14 -0.02 11.04
N ALA A 135 12.96 -0.81 11.75
CA ALA A 135 12.89 -0.90 13.21
C ALA A 135 13.10 0.47 13.87
N VAL A 136 14.02 1.29 13.33
CA VAL A 136 14.28 2.67 13.81
C VAL A 136 13.15 3.63 13.45
N ILE A 137 12.52 3.50 12.27
CA ILE A 137 11.43 4.38 11.85
C ILE A 137 10.12 4.09 12.61
N SER A 138 9.94 2.83 13.03
CA SER A 138 8.70 2.35 13.67
C SER A 138 8.58 2.63 15.17
N SER A 139 9.66 3.07 15.81
CA SER A 139 9.74 3.33 17.26
C SER A 139 9.10 4.63 17.68
#